data_AF-A0A3E4YLT6-F1
#
_entry.id   AF-A0A3E4YLT6-F1
#
_cell.length_a   1.000
_cell.length_b   1.000
_cell.length_c   1.000
_cell.angle_alpha   90.00
_cell.angle_beta   90.00
_cell.angle_gamma   90.00
#
_symmetry.space_group_name_H-M   'P 1'
#
loop_
_entity.id
_entity.type
_entity.pdbx_description
1 polymer ?
#
loop_
_entity_poly.entity_id
_entity_poly.type
_entity_poly.pdbx_seq_one_letter_code
_entity_poly.pdbx_strand_id
1 'polypeptide(L)' 'MIWNVVEDCNDYNDKPTCWACEINSPIYGKYLWITKNSNGYDIEYNINDEFITIATTLYLCDAFNQAESLIKE' A
#
# COMPACT_ATOMS: atom_id res chain seq x y z
N MET A 1 6.39 -10.96 -3.10
CA MET A 1 5.37 -10.05 -3.69
C MET A 1 6.03 -9.17 -4.73
N ILE A 2 5.28 -8.65 -5.70
CA ILE A 2 5.81 -7.69 -6.67
C ILE A 2 5.03 -6.38 -6.48
N TRP A 3 5.71 -5.38 -5.93
CA TRP A 3 5.20 -4.04 -5.77
C TRP A 3 5.47 -3.22 -7.02
N ASN A 4 4.44 -2.59 -7.56
CA ASN A 4 4.53 -1.69 -8.70
C ASN A 4 4.29 -0.27 -8.24
N VAL A 5 5.06 0.69 -8.78
CA VAL A 5 4.80 2.12 -8.58
C VAL A 5 3.51 2.49 -9.31
N VAL A 6 2.67 3.29 -8.67
CA VAL A 6 1.49 3.89 -9.28
C VAL A 6 1.89 5.29 -9.75
N GLU A 7 2.37 5.37 -10.99
CA GLU A 7 2.97 6.59 -11.56
C GLU A 7 2.00 7.79 -11.56
N ASP A 8 0.70 7.54 -11.64
CA ASP A 8 -0.35 8.57 -11.57
C ASP A 8 -0.42 9.28 -10.20
N CYS A 9 0.28 8.74 -9.19
CA CYS A 9 0.33 9.25 -7.83
C CYS A 9 1.71 9.82 -7.47
N ASN A 10 2.58 10.16 -8.43
CA ASN A 10 3.86 10.78 -8.08
C ASN A 10 3.70 12.19 -7.49
N ASP A 11 4.66 12.61 -6.66
CA ASP A 11 4.72 13.99 -6.16
C ASP A 11 5.18 14.98 -7.24
N TYR A 12 5.20 16.27 -6.91
CA TYR A 12 5.60 17.33 -7.84
C TYR A 12 7.05 17.26 -8.34
N ASN A 13 7.88 16.36 -7.78
CA ASN A 13 9.25 16.10 -8.23
C ASN A 13 9.39 14.71 -8.90
N ASP A 14 8.28 14.14 -9.40
CA ASP A 14 8.23 12.80 -9.99
C ASP A 14 8.67 11.68 -9.03
N LYS A 15 8.54 11.89 -7.70
CA LYS A 15 8.85 10.83 -6.73
C LYS A 15 7.60 9.99 -6.44
N PRO A 16 7.72 8.66 -6.42
CA PRO A 16 6.62 7.77 -6.05
C PRO A 16 6.04 8.09 -4.67
N THR A 17 4.70 8.18 -4.61
CA THR A 17 3.98 8.27 -3.34
C THR A 17 3.00 7.11 -3.11
N CYS A 18 2.78 6.27 -4.13
CA CYS A 18 1.88 5.13 -4.02
C CYS A 18 2.46 3.89 -4.72
N TRP A 19 2.24 2.72 -4.10
CA TRP A 19 2.63 1.42 -4.61
C TRP A 19 1.46 0.44 -4.49
N ALA A 20 1.32 -0.46 -5.45
CA ALA A 20 0.30 -1.51 -5.43
C ALA A 20 0.91 -2.90 -5.64
N CYS A 21 0.39 -3.88 -4.91
CA CYS A 21 0.73 -5.30 -5.09
C CYS A 21 -0.56 -6.10 -5.27
N GLU A 22 -0.60 -6.95 -6.30
CA GLU A 22 -1.68 -7.93 -6.45
C GLU A 22 -1.48 -9.08 -5.47
N ILE A 23 -2.52 -9.41 -4.71
CA ILE A 23 -2.47 -10.41 -3.63
C ILE A 23 -3.62 -11.41 -3.67
N ASN A 24 -4.72 -11.10 -4.36
CA ASN A 24 -5.90 -11.96 -4.51
C ASN A 24 -6.38 -12.58 -3.17
N SER A 25 -6.48 -11.76 -2.12
CA SER A 25 -6.91 -12.17 -0.79
C SER A 25 -8.43 -12.20 -0.65
N PRO A 26 -9.02 -13.20 0.02
CA PRO A 26 -10.45 -13.20 0.33
C PRO A 26 -10.84 -12.15 1.39
N ILE A 27 -9.87 -11.65 2.16
CA ILE A 27 -10.08 -10.66 3.24
C ILE A 27 -9.83 -9.24 2.71
N TYR A 28 -8.68 -9.03 2.08
CA TYR A 28 -8.22 -7.71 1.66
C TYR A 28 -8.49 -7.41 0.18
N GLY A 29 -9.15 -8.33 -0.52
CA GLY A 29 -9.46 -8.18 -1.93
C GLY A 29 -8.25 -8.38 -2.85
N LYS A 30 -8.34 -7.82 -4.06
CA LYS A 30 -7.38 -8.10 -5.14
C LYS A 30 -6.00 -7.48 -4.91
N TYR A 31 -5.96 -6.27 -4.35
CA TYR A 31 -4.74 -5.47 -4.23
C TYR A 31 -4.54 -4.97 -2.80
N LEU A 32 -3.28 -4.92 -2.38
CA LEU A 32 -2.84 -4.01 -1.31
C LEU A 32 -2.16 -2.80 -1.91
N TRP A 33 -2.30 -1.69 -1.20
CA TRP A 33 -1.74 -0.41 -1.54
C TRP A 33 -0.87 0.08 -0.39
N ILE A 34 0.21 0.76 -0.74
CA ILE A 34 0.99 1.57 0.20
C ILE A 34 0.93 3.00 -0.29
N THR A 35 0.42 3.91 0.53
CA THR A 35 0.22 5.32 0.16
C THR A 35 0.93 6.22 1.16
N LYS A 36 1.77 7.13 0.67
CA LYS A 36 2.46 8.12 1.49
C LYS A 36 1.49 9.21 1.91
N ASN A 37 1.47 9.52 3.20
CA ASN A 37 0.68 10.61 3.78
C ASN A 37 1.60 11.56 4.59
N SER A 38 1.02 12.49 5.35
CA SER A 38 1.78 13.44 6.18
C SER A 38 2.51 12.79 7.37
N ASN A 39 2.08 11.59 7.78
CA ASN A 39 2.54 10.89 8.97
C ASN A 39 3.46 9.69 8.66
N GLY A 40 3.61 9.33 7.39
CA GLY A 40 4.39 8.17 6.95
C GLY A 40 3.75 7.49 5.75
N TYR A 41 3.51 6.18 5.88
CA TYR A 41 3.03 5.29 4.82
C TYR A 41 1.88 4.44 5.35
N ASP A 42 0.70 4.62 4.77
CA ASP A 42 -0.47 3.80 5.04
C ASP A 42 -0.37 2.50 4.23
N ILE A 43 -0.72 1.38 4.86
CA ILE A 43 -0.99 0.11 4.20
C ILE A 43 -2.51 -0.02 4.16
N GLU A 44 -3.08 -0.16 2.96
CA GLU A 44 -4.52 -0.10 2.77
C GLU A 44 -5.01 -1.08 1.71
N TYR A 45 -6.29 -1.41 1.77
CA TYR A 45 -6.99 -2.18 0.75
C TYR A 45 -8.24 -1.44 0.30
N ASN A 46 -8.69 -1.72 -0.91
CA ASN A 46 -9.89 -1.13 -1.46
C ASN A 46 -11.09 -2.09 -1.35
N ILE A 47 -12.20 -1.59 -0.84
CA ILE A 47 -13.49 -2.28 -0.83
C ILE A 47 -14.58 -1.29 -1.27
N ASN A 48 -15.33 -1.64 -2.32
CA ASN A 48 -16.44 -0.82 -2.84
C ASN A 48 -16.05 0.66 -3.08
N ASP A 49 -14.90 0.90 -3.73
CA ASP A 49 -14.35 2.24 -4.01
C ASP A 49 -13.90 3.03 -2.78
N GLU A 50 -13.85 2.41 -1.60
CA GLU A 50 -13.32 3.00 -0.36
C GLU A 50 -11.98 2.35 0.03
N PHE A 51 -11.01 3.17 0.43
CA PHE A 51 -9.74 2.70 0.96
C PHE A 51 -9.81 2.57 2.48
N ILE A 52 -9.48 1.37 2.97
CA ILE A 52 -9.43 1.07 4.40
C ILE A 52 -7.97 0.87 4.82
N THR A 53 -7.49 1.75 5.70
CA THR A 53 -6.15 1.67 6.27
C THR A 53 -6.07 0.54 7.30
N ILE A 54 -5.13 -0.39 7.09
CA ILE A 54 -4.81 -1.50 8.00
C ILE A 54 -3.83 -1.02 9.07
N ALA A 55 -2.81 -0.28 8.66
CA ALA A 55 -1.75 0.23 9.51
C ALA A 55 -1.06 1.43 8.85
N THR A 56 -0.41 2.26 9.67
CA THR A 56 0.47 3.33 9.22
C THR A 56 1.87 3.09 9.80
N THR A 57 2.89 3.13 8.95
CA THR A 57 4.30 3.05 9.38
C THR A 57 5.01 4.37 9.10
N LEU A 58 6.10 4.63 9.82
CA LEU A 58 6.90 5.84 9.57
C LEU A 58 7.79 5.70 8.32
N TYR A 59 8.29 4.49 8.06
CA TYR A 59 9.24 4.22 6.98
C TYR A 59 8.66 3.27 5.94
N LEU A 60 8.97 3.54 4.67
CA LEU A 60 8.51 2.74 3.53
C LEU A 60 8.95 1.27 3.64
N CYS A 61 10.17 1.01 4.13
CA CYS A 61 10.64 -0.37 4.31
C CYS A 61 9.79 -1.14 5.33
N ASP A 62 9.31 -0.46 6.37
CA ASP A 62 8.43 -1.08 7.37
C ASP A 62 7.05 -1.35 6.78
N ALA A 63 6.55 -0.45 5.93
CA ALA A 63 5.28 -0.64 5.23
C ALA A 63 5.32 -1.90 4.35
N PHE A 64 6.40 -2.07 3.57
CA PHE A 64 6.58 -3.29 2.78
C PHE A 64 6.65 -4.53 3.67
N ASN A 65 7.50 -4.54 4.70
CA ASN A 65 7.67 -5.71 5.57
C ASN A 65 6.35 -6.13 6.25
N GLN A 66 5.57 -5.15 6.73
CA GLN A 66 4.29 -5.41 7.39
C GLN A 66 3.20 -5.82 6.40
N ALA A 67 3.12 -5.20 5.22
CA ALA A 67 2.21 -5.66 4.18
C ALA A 67 2.51 -7.11 3.76
N GLU A 68 3.78 -7.49 3.72
CA GLU A 68 4.17 -8.86 3.40
C GLU A 68 3.80 -9.88 4.51
N SER A 69 3.78 -9.47 5.78
CA SER A 69 3.38 -10.36 6.86
C SER A 69 1.87 -10.62 6.85
N LEU A 70 1.05 -9.63 6.46
CA LEU A 70 -0.42 -9.74 6.43
C LEU A 70 -0.97 -10.80 5.47
N ILE A 71 -0.19 -11.21 4.45
CA ILE A 71 -0.61 -12.18 3.43
C ILE A 71 -0.09 -13.60 3.73
N LYS A 72 0.88 -13.71 4.66
CA LYS A 72 1.45 -15.00 5.06
C LYS A 72 0.67 -15.68 6.19
N GLU A 73 -0.26 -14.96 6.82
CA GLU A 73 -1.19 -15.44 7.84
C GLU A 73 -2.51 -15.89 7.22
#